data_AF-A0A9W8JHP7-F1
#
_entry.id   AF-A0A9W8JHP7-F1
#
_cell.length_a   1.000
_cell.length_b   1.000
_cell.length_c   1.000
_cell.angle_alpha   90.00
_cell.angle_beta   90.00
_cell.angle_gamma   90.00
#
_symmetry.space_group_name_H-M   'P 1'
#
loop_
_entity.id
_entity.type
_entity.pdbx_description
1 polymer ?
#
loop_
_entity_poly.entity_id
_entity_poly.type
_entity_poly.pdbx_seq_one_letter_code
_entity_poly.pdbx_strand_id
1 'polypeptide(L)'
;MHTSRRFMTISYDIGISPGRATFPVDRSISSGSRPTTLMKEMRRSVKIMATGGGAHKFYELFQGELQVEVRREDEMACLIEGLKFITLIPDEVYYFSDELISSVSHTHPVGTTLKSPDPSADATAPQVSSPSPSATTAPQLSQPAPSLERPSADPPKYGVTFESHPVPQLPCLLVNIGSGVSIIKVDEDGSFERVSGTSLGGGTLWGLLSLLTPATTFDEMLALSENGDNSRVDMLVGDIYGSDYSKLGLKSTMIASTFGKVFKKGGRKQTFSPEDISKSLLYAMSNNIGQIAYMNAEKYGLDRIYFGGCFIREGDRMELLMVRSDTGHAATIATLSYAIRFWSKGTKRALFLRHEGFLGSIGAWIRNIDTEEGNGN
;
A
#
# COMPACT_ATOMS: atom_id res chain seq x y z
N MET A 1 24.43 -20.75 -5.76
CA MET A 1 22.99 -20.92 -6.09
C MET A 1 22.18 -20.00 -5.19
N HIS A 2 21.81 -18.81 -5.64
CA HIS A 2 20.92 -17.90 -4.90
C HIS A 2 19.52 -18.02 -5.49
N THR A 3 18.65 -18.69 -4.75
CA THR A 3 17.26 -18.96 -5.11
C THR A 3 16.40 -17.73 -4.83
N SER A 4 15.63 -17.32 -5.84
CA SER A 4 14.47 -16.43 -5.71
C SER A 4 13.64 -16.82 -4.48
N ARG A 5 13.54 -15.93 -3.48
CA ARG A 5 12.70 -16.11 -2.30
C ARG A 5 11.24 -16.00 -2.75
N ARG A 6 10.60 -17.14 -3.00
CA ARG A 6 9.13 -17.24 -2.99
C ARG A 6 8.71 -17.28 -1.53
N PHE A 7 7.91 -16.30 -1.10
CA PHE A 7 7.46 -16.18 0.27
C PHE A 7 6.58 -17.39 0.62
N MET A 8 6.97 -18.14 1.65
CA MET A 8 6.10 -19.09 2.33
C MET A 8 5.54 -18.37 3.54
N THR A 9 4.23 -18.38 3.67
CA THR A 9 3.58 -17.80 4.84
C THR A 9 3.06 -18.94 5.70
N ILE A 10 3.48 -18.95 6.97
CA ILE A 10 3.20 -20.03 7.91
C ILE A 10 2.40 -19.44 9.07
N SER A 11 1.26 -20.04 9.37
CA SER A 11 0.58 -19.89 10.66
C SER A 11 0.64 -21.20 11.44
N TYR A 12 0.80 -21.11 12.75
CA TYR A 12 0.81 -22.26 13.65
C TYR A 12 -0.12 -22.01 14.83
N ASP A 13 -0.86 -23.04 15.22
CA ASP A 13 -1.67 -23.04 16.43
C ASP A 13 -1.00 -23.94 17.47
N ILE A 14 -0.78 -23.41 18.67
CA ILE A 14 -0.41 -24.18 19.85
C ILE A 14 -1.69 -24.31 20.64
N GLY A 15 -2.45 -25.38 20.41
CA GLY A 15 -3.71 -25.63 21.11
C GLY A 15 -3.50 -25.61 22.63
N ILE A 16 -3.75 -24.47 23.26
CA ILE A 16 -3.89 -24.32 24.71
C ILE A 16 -5.32 -23.80 24.91
N SER A 17 -6.24 -24.73 25.17
CA SER A 17 -7.62 -24.38 25.51
C SER A 17 -7.65 -23.43 26.72
N PRO A 18 -8.46 -22.34 26.69
CA PRO A 18 -8.62 -21.42 27.82
C PRO A 18 -9.53 -22.09 28.86
N GLY A 19 -8.97 -23.03 29.62
CA GLY A 19 -9.72 -23.83 30.57
C GLY A 19 -8.81 -24.74 31.37
N ARG A 20 -8.20 -24.18 32.42
CA ARG A 20 -7.59 -24.91 33.54
C ARG A 20 -6.32 -25.73 33.20
N ALA A 21 -5.24 -25.04 32.84
CA ALA A 21 -3.89 -25.59 32.98
C ALA A 21 -3.47 -25.55 34.46
N THR A 22 -4.02 -26.44 35.29
CA THR A 22 -3.34 -26.86 36.52
C THR A 22 -2.44 -28.03 36.14
N PHE A 23 -1.15 -27.78 35.95
CA PHE A 23 -0.16 -28.84 35.86
C PHE A 23 -0.05 -29.49 37.25
N PRO A 24 -0.40 -30.79 37.43
CA PRO A 24 -0.01 -31.47 38.65
C PRO A 24 1.52 -31.57 38.63
N VAL A 25 2.18 -30.84 39.53
CA VAL A 25 3.59 -31.10 39.86
C VAL A 25 3.59 -32.40 40.66
N ASP A 26 3.47 -33.52 39.95
CA ASP A 26 3.62 -34.83 40.56
C ASP A 26 5.11 -35.05 40.82
N ARG A 27 5.53 -34.81 42.07
CA ARG A 27 6.87 -35.13 42.57
C ARG A 27 7.01 -36.65 42.74
N SER A 28 6.96 -37.39 41.64
CA SER A 28 7.48 -38.76 41.58
C SER A 28 7.83 -39.12 40.14
N ILE A 29 8.92 -38.54 39.63
CA ILE A 29 9.57 -39.05 38.42
C ILE A 29 10.58 -40.11 38.87
N SER A 30 10.16 -41.37 38.83
CA SER A 30 11.08 -42.51 38.75
C SER A 30 11.84 -42.42 37.44
N SER A 31 13.16 -42.47 37.53
CA SER A 31 14.12 -42.54 36.42
C SER A 31 13.75 -43.65 35.42
N GLY A 32 13.48 -43.31 34.14
CA GLY A 32 13.49 -44.33 33.10
C GLY A 32 12.92 -43.99 31.72
N SER A 33 11.93 -43.10 31.60
CA SER A 33 11.30 -42.84 30.28
C SER A 33 10.44 -41.58 30.32
N ARG A 34 10.84 -40.46 29.70
CA ARG A 34 9.92 -39.30 29.52
C ARG A 34 10.31 -38.07 28.65
N PRO A 35 11.41 -38.00 27.86
CA PRO A 35 11.55 -36.90 26.88
C PRO A 35 10.81 -37.17 25.56
N THR A 36 10.89 -38.40 25.06
CA THR A 36 10.42 -38.77 23.71
C THR A 36 8.91 -38.87 23.59
N THR A 37 8.22 -39.36 24.63
CA THR A 37 6.75 -39.46 24.66
C THR A 37 6.11 -38.07 24.70
N LEU A 38 6.64 -37.15 25.52
CA LEU A 38 6.16 -35.78 25.63
C LEU A 38 6.34 -35.00 24.31
N MET A 39 7.50 -35.15 23.66
CA MET A 39 7.72 -34.54 22.34
C MET A 39 6.80 -35.11 21.26
N LYS A 40 6.47 -36.40 21.33
CA LYS A 40 5.54 -37.03 20.39
C LYS A 40 4.09 -36.56 20.59
N GLU A 41 3.70 -36.30 21.84
CA GLU A 41 2.39 -35.71 22.17
C GLU A 41 2.31 -34.24 21.74
N MET A 42 3.34 -33.43 22.02
CA MET A 42 3.40 -32.03 21.55
C MET A 42 3.36 -31.93 20.02
N ARG A 43 4.03 -32.83 19.30
CA ARG A 43 4.00 -32.84 17.82
C ARG A 43 2.63 -33.19 17.25
N ARG A 44 1.81 -33.94 17.99
CA ARG A 44 0.43 -34.26 17.60
C ARG A 44 -0.53 -33.10 17.83
N SER A 45 -0.23 -32.20 18.77
CA SER A 45 -1.08 -31.04 19.07
C SER A 45 -0.79 -29.82 18.21
N VAL A 46 0.34 -29.80 17.48
CA VAL A 46 0.72 -28.67 16.61
C VAL A 46 0.37 -28.99 15.17
N LYS A 47 -0.42 -28.09 14.55
CA LYS A 47 -0.72 -28.09 13.12
C LYS A 47 -0.10 -26.86 12.49
N ILE A 48 0.50 -27.04 11.32
CA ILE A 48 1.07 -25.97 10.52
C ILE A 48 0.19 -25.73 9.31
N MET A 49 -0.36 -24.53 9.20
CA MET A 49 -1.09 -24.06 8.03
C MET A 49 -0.14 -23.28 7.14
N ALA A 50 0.07 -23.80 5.93
CA ALA A 50 1.01 -23.24 4.97
C ALA A 50 0.27 -22.81 3.71
N THR A 51 0.47 -21.55 3.31
CA THR A 51 -0.08 -21.02 2.04
C THR A 51 1.02 -20.40 1.19
N GLY A 52 0.66 -20.03 -0.04
CA GLY A 52 1.56 -19.46 -1.03
C GLY A 52 2.42 -20.49 -1.75
N GLY A 53 3.11 -20.05 -2.81
CA GLY A 53 3.96 -20.95 -3.62
C GLY A 53 5.06 -21.70 -2.84
N GLY A 54 5.48 -21.18 -1.68
CA GLY A 54 6.43 -21.86 -0.80
C GLY A 54 5.85 -23.09 -0.10
N ALA A 55 4.56 -23.10 0.22
CA ALA A 55 3.88 -24.23 0.84
C ALA A 55 3.92 -25.49 -0.03
N HIS A 56 3.95 -25.34 -1.36
CA HIS A 56 4.17 -26.45 -2.27
C HIS A 56 5.64 -26.85 -2.37
N LYS A 57 6.53 -25.85 -2.54
CA LYS A 57 7.96 -26.08 -2.79
C LYS A 57 8.67 -26.76 -1.61
N PHE A 58 8.30 -26.41 -0.38
CA PHE A 58 8.97 -26.86 0.84
C PHE A 58 8.14 -27.88 1.63
N TYR A 59 7.03 -28.38 1.06
CA TYR A 59 6.11 -29.28 1.76
C TYR A 59 6.82 -30.50 2.35
N GLU A 60 7.55 -31.25 1.51
CA GLU A 60 8.25 -32.47 1.92
C GLU A 60 9.34 -32.18 2.96
N LEU A 61 10.04 -31.03 2.82
CA LEU A 61 11.03 -30.58 3.79
C LEU A 61 10.39 -30.36 5.16
N PHE A 62 9.30 -29.61 5.23
CA PHE A 62 8.60 -29.36 6.50
C PHE A 62 8.03 -30.64 7.11
N GLN A 63 7.43 -31.50 6.29
CA GLN A 63 6.88 -32.77 6.75
C GLN A 63 7.97 -33.71 7.30
N GLY A 64 9.12 -33.79 6.62
CA GLY A 64 10.25 -34.64 7.02
C GLY A 64 10.97 -34.14 8.28
N GLU A 65 11.23 -32.84 8.36
CA GLU A 65 12.03 -32.24 9.45
C GLU A 65 11.21 -31.99 10.71
N LEU A 66 10.01 -31.42 10.58
CA LEU A 66 9.23 -31.01 11.75
C LEU A 66 8.44 -32.15 12.38
N GLN A 67 8.10 -33.18 11.57
CA GLN A 67 7.30 -34.33 12.02
C GLN A 67 5.97 -33.91 12.69
N VAL A 68 5.40 -32.80 12.22
CA VAL A 68 4.07 -32.28 12.59
C VAL A 68 3.15 -32.31 11.37
N GLU A 69 1.85 -32.20 11.59
CA GLU A 69 0.88 -32.10 10.49
C GLU A 69 1.06 -30.77 9.76
N VAL A 70 1.31 -30.82 8.45
CA VAL A 70 1.40 -29.65 7.58
C VAL A 70 0.24 -29.70 6.60
N ARG A 71 -0.65 -28.70 6.67
CA ARG A 71 -1.76 -28.51 5.74
C ARG A 71 -1.43 -27.40 4.76
N ARG A 72 -1.70 -27.65 3.49
CA ARG A 72 -1.53 -26.66 2.42
C ARG A 72 -2.87 -26.02 2.13
N GLU A 73 -2.89 -24.70 2.10
CA GLU A 73 -4.06 -23.90 1.72
C GLU A 73 -3.79 -23.15 0.42
N ASP A 74 -4.87 -22.85 -0.31
CA ASP A 74 -4.79 -22.04 -1.53
C ASP A 74 -4.34 -20.60 -1.23
N GLU A 75 -3.43 -20.07 -2.04
CA GLU A 75 -2.86 -18.74 -1.84
C GLU A 75 -3.90 -17.63 -1.91
N MET A 76 -4.78 -17.69 -2.92
CA MET A 76 -5.75 -16.63 -3.16
C MET A 76 -6.88 -16.69 -2.14
N ALA A 77 -7.37 -17.89 -1.82
CA ALA A 77 -8.37 -18.08 -0.77
C ALA A 77 -7.88 -17.53 0.58
N CYS A 78 -6.63 -17.80 0.96
CA CYS A 78 -6.05 -17.23 2.18
C CYS A 78 -5.90 -15.70 2.11
N LEU A 79 -5.48 -15.15 0.96
CA LEU A 79 -5.37 -13.69 0.81
C LEU A 79 -6.73 -12.99 0.97
N ILE A 80 -7.79 -13.54 0.37
CA ILE A 80 -9.14 -12.95 0.45
C ILE A 80 -9.74 -13.11 1.83
N GLU A 81 -9.57 -14.27 2.47
CA GLU A 81 -10.07 -14.46 3.85
C GLU A 81 -9.35 -13.54 4.83
N GLY A 82 -8.03 -13.41 4.69
CA GLY A 82 -7.25 -12.45 5.46
C GLY A 82 -7.72 -11.00 5.23
N LEU A 83 -7.97 -10.61 3.98
CA LEU A 83 -8.46 -9.26 3.65
C LEU A 83 -9.83 -8.97 4.28
N LYS A 84 -10.78 -9.91 4.15
CA LYS A 84 -12.12 -9.78 4.73
C LYS A 84 -12.06 -9.58 6.24
N PHE A 85 -11.18 -10.30 6.93
CA PHE A 85 -11.00 -10.14 8.37
C PHE A 85 -10.33 -8.81 8.72
N ILE A 86 -9.20 -8.49 8.07
CA ILE A 86 -8.38 -7.35 8.45
C ILE A 86 -9.11 -6.02 8.21
N THR A 87 -9.94 -5.95 7.18
CA THR A 87 -10.75 -4.77 6.87
C THR A 87 -11.85 -4.48 7.91
N LEU A 88 -12.09 -5.38 8.87
CA LEU A 88 -12.99 -5.18 10.01
C LEU A 88 -12.26 -4.64 11.26
N ILE A 89 -10.94 -4.50 11.21
CA ILE A 89 -10.14 -3.99 12.33
C ILE A 89 -10.07 -2.46 12.26
N PRO A 90 -10.44 -1.73 13.32
CA PRO A 90 -10.30 -0.28 13.38
C PRO A 90 -8.87 0.18 13.12
N ASP A 91 -8.74 1.26 12.34
CA ASP A 91 -7.46 1.89 11.97
C ASP A 91 -6.48 0.96 11.26
N GLU A 92 -6.97 -0.13 10.64
CA GLU A 92 -6.16 -1.02 9.81
C GLU A 92 -6.03 -0.52 8.38
N VAL A 93 -7.14 -0.06 7.80
CA VAL A 93 -7.18 0.47 6.43
C VAL A 93 -6.85 1.95 6.47
N TYR A 94 -5.93 2.38 5.61
CA TYR A 94 -5.62 3.81 5.44
C TYR A 94 -5.51 4.21 3.98
N TYR A 95 -5.65 5.50 3.72
CA TYR A 95 -5.54 6.11 2.39
C TYR A 95 -5.07 7.55 2.50
N PHE A 96 -4.56 8.09 1.40
CA PHE A 96 -4.25 9.51 1.30
C PHE A 96 -5.52 10.33 1.08
N SER A 97 -5.76 11.32 1.93
CA SER A 97 -6.88 12.25 1.85
C SER A 97 -6.80 13.14 0.62
N ASP A 98 -7.90 13.79 0.26
CA ASP A 98 -7.90 14.75 -0.86
C ASP A 98 -7.32 16.12 -0.46
N GLU A 99 -6.96 16.30 0.80
CA GLU A 99 -6.39 17.55 1.34
C GLU A 99 -4.88 17.61 1.12
N LEU A 100 -4.42 18.63 0.39
CA LEU A 100 -3.01 18.96 0.25
C LEU A 100 -2.44 19.39 1.61
N ILE A 101 -1.25 18.95 1.99
CA ILE A 101 -0.55 19.33 3.25
C ILE A 101 -0.14 20.85 3.28
N SER A 102 -0.60 21.68 2.35
CA SER A 102 -0.22 23.10 2.26
C SER A 102 -0.96 24.06 3.23
N SER A 103 -1.47 23.60 4.38
CA SER A 103 -2.06 24.51 5.38
C SER A 103 -1.91 24.09 6.85
N VAL A 104 -0.77 23.51 7.24
CA VAL A 104 -0.41 23.38 8.67
C VAL A 104 0.99 23.96 8.89
N SER A 105 1.14 25.23 8.61
CA SER A 105 2.29 26.05 9.03
C SER A 105 1.79 27.48 9.11
N HIS A 106 1.23 27.86 10.27
CA HIS A 106 1.09 29.21 10.85
C HIS A 106 -0.08 29.24 11.86
N THR A 107 -0.04 28.39 12.90
CA THR A 107 -0.68 28.77 14.18
C THR A 107 0.35 29.55 14.99
N HIS A 108 0.36 30.87 14.83
CA HIS A 108 0.97 31.75 15.82
C HIS A 108 0.03 31.86 17.03
N PRO A 109 0.56 31.81 18.27
CA PRO A 109 -0.26 31.99 19.46
C PRO A 109 -0.73 33.45 19.53
N VAL A 110 -2.05 33.66 19.60
CA VAL A 110 -2.63 35.00 19.81
C VAL A 110 -2.37 35.40 21.26
N GLY A 111 -1.29 36.14 21.46
CA GLY A 111 -1.05 36.92 22.66
C GLY A 111 -1.98 38.13 22.70
N THR A 112 -2.82 38.16 23.72
CA THR A 112 -3.64 39.30 24.16
C THR A 112 -2.83 40.60 24.24
N THR A 113 -3.21 41.63 23.50
CA THR A 113 -3.05 43.03 23.92
C THR A 113 -4.22 43.87 23.44
N LEU A 114 -4.97 44.36 24.42
CA LEU A 114 -6.02 45.37 24.30
C LEU A 114 -5.43 46.70 23.80
N LYS A 115 -6.09 47.33 22.82
CA LYS A 115 -6.13 48.80 22.70
C LYS A 115 -7.52 49.24 22.25
N SER A 116 -8.14 50.04 23.11
CA SER A 116 -9.40 50.75 22.95
C SER A 116 -9.33 51.85 21.88
N PRO A 117 -10.46 52.22 21.24
CA PRO A 117 -10.54 53.35 20.31
C PRO A 117 -10.99 54.63 21.05
N ASP A 118 -10.51 55.79 20.59
CA ASP A 118 -11.02 57.11 20.97
C ASP A 118 -11.88 57.71 19.81
N PRO A 119 -12.92 58.53 20.08
CA PRO A 119 -13.95 58.92 19.12
C PRO A 119 -13.90 60.40 18.69
N SER A 120 -14.40 60.72 17.49
CA SER A 120 -15.04 62.01 17.09
C SER A 120 -15.37 61.96 15.59
N ALA A 121 -16.66 61.87 15.19
CA ALA A 121 -17.60 62.97 14.93
C ALA A 121 -17.30 63.73 13.63
N ASP A 122 -18.10 63.56 12.57
CA ASP A 122 -19.18 64.50 12.23
C ASP A 122 -20.08 64.03 11.07
N ALA A 123 -21.31 64.55 11.04
CA ALA A 123 -22.45 64.07 10.27
C ALA A 123 -22.67 64.81 8.94
N THR A 124 -23.17 64.11 7.90
CA THR A 124 -24.17 64.65 6.94
C THR A 124 -24.84 63.54 6.11
N ALA A 125 -26.16 63.66 5.90
CA ALA A 125 -27.02 62.80 5.07
C ALA A 125 -27.69 63.68 3.98
N PRO A 126 -28.69 63.20 3.20
CA PRO A 126 -28.70 62.10 2.20
C PRO A 126 -29.20 62.61 0.82
N GLN A 127 -29.04 61.86 -0.28
CA GLN A 127 -29.92 62.04 -1.47
C GLN A 127 -30.20 60.75 -2.27
N VAL A 128 -31.33 60.83 -2.98
CA VAL A 128 -32.27 59.82 -3.46
C VAL A 128 -31.99 59.41 -4.92
N SER A 129 -32.22 58.13 -5.28
CA SER A 129 -32.93 57.76 -6.53
C SER A 129 -33.24 56.26 -6.63
N SER A 130 -34.46 55.96 -7.04
CA SER A 130 -35.04 54.69 -7.51
C SER A 130 -35.55 54.91 -8.96
N PRO A 131 -36.14 53.96 -9.73
CA PRO A 131 -36.41 52.52 -9.51
C PRO A 131 -36.04 51.54 -10.69
N SER A 132 -35.97 50.22 -10.40
CA SER A 132 -36.38 48.96 -11.11
C SER A 132 -36.30 48.80 -12.67
N PRO A 133 -36.16 47.57 -13.27
CA PRO A 133 -36.73 46.28 -12.81
C PRO A 133 -35.91 44.97 -13.02
N SER A 134 -36.28 43.97 -12.21
CA SER A 134 -36.41 42.53 -12.46
C SER A 134 -35.66 41.86 -13.63
N ALA A 135 -34.67 41.02 -13.31
CA ALA A 135 -34.27 39.88 -14.15
C ALA A 135 -33.79 38.71 -13.27
N THR A 136 -34.64 37.70 -13.20
CA THR A 136 -34.39 36.25 -13.09
C THR A 136 -33.00 35.80 -12.59
N THR A 137 -32.96 35.29 -11.36
CA THR A 137 -31.81 34.60 -10.78
C THR A 137 -31.51 33.32 -11.59
N ALA A 138 -30.47 33.35 -12.41
CA ALA A 138 -29.87 32.15 -12.99
C ALA A 138 -29.17 31.34 -11.88
N PRO A 139 -29.21 30.00 -11.92
CA PRO A 139 -28.48 29.18 -10.96
C PRO A 139 -26.98 29.45 -11.11
N GLN A 140 -26.33 29.85 -10.02
CA GLN A 140 -24.87 29.93 -9.95
C GLN A 140 -24.30 28.56 -10.34
N LEU A 141 -23.56 28.53 -11.46
CA LEU A 141 -22.74 27.38 -11.81
C LEU A 141 -21.80 27.11 -10.62
N SER A 142 -21.97 25.93 -10.04
CA SER A 142 -20.99 25.30 -9.15
C SER A 142 -19.60 25.46 -9.76
N GLN A 143 -18.67 26.02 -8.98
CA GLN A 143 -17.26 26.10 -9.37
C GLN A 143 -16.77 24.71 -9.82
N PRO A 144 -16.01 24.60 -10.92
CA PRO A 144 -15.42 23.34 -11.29
C PRO A 144 -14.50 22.89 -10.16
N ALA A 145 -14.60 21.61 -9.79
CA ALA A 145 -13.70 20.99 -8.83
C ALA A 145 -12.24 21.33 -9.21
N PRO A 146 -11.36 21.62 -8.23
CA PRO A 146 -9.99 22.00 -8.50
C PRO A 146 -9.34 20.93 -9.40
N SER A 147 -8.81 21.37 -10.54
CA SER A 147 -8.17 20.49 -11.50
C SER A 147 -7.01 19.76 -10.84
N LEU A 148 -7.12 18.44 -10.71
CA LEU A 148 -6.10 17.62 -10.07
C LEU A 148 -4.77 17.73 -10.84
N GLU A 149 -3.71 18.08 -10.13
CA GLU A 149 -2.36 18.15 -10.69
C GLU A 149 -1.91 16.76 -11.16
N ARG A 150 -1.20 16.68 -12.31
CA ARG A 150 -0.69 15.44 -12.98
C ARG A 150 0.58 14.85 -12.35
N PRO A 151 0.93 13.56 -12.62
CA PRO A 151 2.06 12.93 -11.98
C PRO A 151 3.32 13.70 -12.24
N SER A 152 4.01 13.97 -11.15
CA SER A 152 5.16 14.84 -11.05
C SER A 152 6.25 14.04 -10.33
N ALA A 153 7.51 14.34 -10.62
CA ALA A 153 8.64 13.79 -9.86
C ALA A 153 8.54 14.07 -8.35
N ASP A 154 7.77 15.11 -7.98
CA ASP A 154 7.39 15.47 -6.62
C ASP A 154 5.84 15.48 -6.52
N PRO A 155 5.19 14.35 -6.16
CA PRO A 155 3.74 14.31 -6.01
C PRO A 155 3.32 15.17 -4.80
N PRO A 156 2.15 15.83 -4.85
CA PRO A 156 1.68 16.59 -3.71
C PRO A 156 1.51 15.69 -2.49
N LYS A 157 1.92 16.19 -1.33
CA LYS A 157 1.79 15.45 -0.07
C LYS A 157 0.35 15.59 0.41
N TYR A 158 -0.33 14.46 0.56
CA TYR A 158 -1.69 14.36 1.07
C TYR A 158 -1.66 13.90 2.54
N GLY A 159 -2.66 14.29 3.33
CA GLY A 159 -2.80 13.75 4.69
C GLY A 159 -3.10 12.25 4.65
N VAL A 160 -2.67 11.48 5.65
CA VAL A 160 -3.06 10.08 5.79
C VAL A 160 -4.35 10.02 6.62
N THR A 161 -5.35 9.29 6.15
CA THR A 161 -6.61 9.04 6.86
C THR A 161 -6.78 7.55 7.11
N PHE A 162 -7.18 7.21 8.32
CA PHE A 162 -7.46 5.84 8.77
C PHE A 162 -8.97 5.59 8.83
N GLU A 163 -9.39 4.36 8.56
CA GLU A 163 -10.76 3.91 8.74
C GLU A 163 -10.98 3.44 10.18
N SER A 164 -11.51 4.32 11.03
CA SER A 164 -11.72 4.02 12.45
C SER A 164 -13.02 3.26 12.73
N HIS A 165 -13.98 3.25 11.80
CA HIS A 165 -15.28 2.58 11.98
C HIS A 165 -15.55 1.64 10.80
N PRO A 166 -14.78 0.54 10.70
CA PRO A 166 -14.83 -0.33 9.54
C PRO A 166 -16.20 -0.99 9.37
N VAL A 167 -16.68 -0.94 8.13
CA VAL A 167 -17.79 -1.74 7.62
C VAL A 167 -17.27 -2.64 6.49
N PRO A 168 -17.94 -3.76 6.16
CA PRO A 168 -17.55 -4.58 5.00
C PRO A 168 -17.40 -3.72 3.73
N GLN A 169 -16.20 -3.70 3.15
CA GLN A 169 -15.84 -2.82 2.02
C GLN A 169 -15.80 -3.57 0.67
N LEU A 170 -16.74 -4.48 0.45
CA LEU A 170 -16.94 -5.18 -0.82
C LEU A 170 -18.01 -4.49 -1.69
N PRO A 171 -17.91 -4.53 -3.03
CA PRO A 171 -16.87 -5.20 -3.81
C PRO A 171 -15.58 -4.36 -3.84
N CYS A 172 -14.46 -5.00 -4.17
CA CYS A 172 -13.16 -4.34 -4.27
C CYS A 172 -12.19 -5.08 -5.22
N LEU A 173 -11.09 -4.39 -5.55
CA LEU A 173 -9.95 -4.98 -6.25
C LEU A 173 -8.80 -5.14 -5.26
N LEU A 174 -8.25 -6.34 -5.10
CA LEU A 174 -7.01 -6.59 -4.38
C LEU A 174 -5.84 -6.69 -5.37
N VAL A 175 -4.86 -5.81 -5.22
CA VAL A 175 -3.59 -5.79 -5.95
C VAL A 175 -2.50 -6.26 -4.99
N ASN A 176 -2.21 -7.56 -5.02
CA ASN A 176 -1.20 -8.15 -4.14
C ASN A 176 0.18 -8.09 -4.80
N ILE A 177 1.08 -7.26 -4.26
CA ILE A 177 2.42 -6.99 -4.79
C ILE A 177 3.47 -7.79 -3.99
N GLY A 178 3.93 -8.89 -4.58
CA GLY A 178 5.04 -9.71 -4.08
C GLY A 178 6.21 -9.71 -5.06
N SER A 179 6.79 -10.89 -5.31
CA SER A 179 7.82 -11.05 -6.36
C SER A 179 7.29 -10.65 -7.74
N GLY A 180 6.05 -11.04 -8.05
CA GLY A 180 5.23 -10.50 -9.14
C GLY A 180 3.99 -9.82 -8.56
N VAL A 181 2.98 -9.56 -9.40
CA VAL A 181 1.73 -8.92 -8.98
C VAL A 181 0.53 -9.77 -9.39
N SER A 182 -0.36 -10.03 -8.45
CA SER A 182 -1.66 -10.65 -8.68
C SER A 182 -2.77 -9.63 -8.47
N ILE A 183 -3.71 -9.57 -9.42
CA ILE A 183 -4.85 -8.66 -9.36
C ILE A 183 -6.10 -9.51 -9.27
N ILE A 184 -6.81 -9.36 -8.16
CA ILE A 184 -7.93 -10.21 -7.76
C ILE A 184 -9.16 -9.31 -7.59
N LYS A 185 -10.23 -9.63 -8.30
CA LYS A 185 -11.55 -9.03 -8.10
C LYS A 185 -12.25 -9.78 -6.97
N VAL A 186 -12.86 -9.05 -6.06
CA VAL A 186 -13.69 -9.58 -4.98
C VAL A 186 -15.07 -8.96 -5.10
N ASP A 187 -16.08 -9.81 -5.24
CA ASP A 187 -17.49 -9.43 -5.38
C ASP A 187 -18.14 -9.14 -4.02
N GLU A 188 -19.36 -8.60 -4.04
CA GLU A 188 -20.13 -8.25 -2.84
C GLU A 188 -20.38 -9.43 -1.91
N ASP A 189 -20.57 -10.63 -2.48
CA ASP A 189 -20.78 -11.88 -1.74
C ASP A 189 -19.47 -12.50 -1.22
N GLY A 190 -18.32 -11.88 -1.50
CA GLY A 190 -17.00 -12.38 -1.12
C GLY A 190 -16.44 -13.43 -2.08
N SER A 191 -17.15 -13.78 -3.15
CA SER A 191 -16.56 -14.58 -4.23
C SER A 191 -15.46 -13.79 -4.94
N PHE A 192 -14.47 -14.50 -5.49
CA PHE A 192 -13.29 -13.84 -6.04
C PHE A 192 -12.74 -14.52 -7.29
N GLU A 193 -12.08 -13.73 -8.12
CA GLU A 193 -11.44 -14.17 -9.36
C GLU A 193 -10.12 -13.44 -9.57
N ARG A 194 -9.06 -14.18 -9.94
CA ARG A 194 -7.81 -13.56 -10.40
C ARG A 194 -7.95 -13.05 -11.83
N VAL A 195 -8.29 -11.79 -11.95
CA VAL A 195 -8.61 -11.15 -13.24
C VAL A 195 -7.40 -10.70 -14.04
N SER A 196 -6.25 -10.48 -13.39
CA SER A 196 -5.03 -10.01 -14.06
C SER A 196 -3.77 -10.24 -13.23
N GLY A 197 -2.64 -9.76 -13.74
CA GLY A 197 -1.36 -9.73 -13.05
C GLY A 197 -0.22 -9.25 -13.94
N THR A 198 0.91 -8.95 -13.34
CA THR A 198 2.15 -8.60 -14.06
C THR A 198 3.35 -9.29 -13.42
N SER A 199 4.32 -9.69 -14.23
CA SER A 199 5.61 -10.18 -13.72
C SER A 199 6.50 -9.04 -13.21
N LEU A 200 6.17 -7.78 -13.51
CA LEU A 200 6.89 -6.59 -13.06
C LEU A 200 6.46 -6.19 -11.65
N GLY A 201 6.90 -6.97 -10.67
CA GLY A 201 6.65 -6.73 -9.24
C GLY A 201 7.92 -6.38 -8.46
N GLY A 202 7.89 -6.61 -7.15
CA GLY A 202 9.04 -6.35 -6.28
C GLY A 202 10.28 -7.18 -6.60
N GLY A 203 10.09 -8.40 -7.13
CA GLY A 203 11.20 -9.24 -7.57
C GLY A 203 11.94 -8.66 -8.77
N THR A 204 11.22 -7.97 -9.66
CA THR A 204 11.83 -7.25 -10.79
C THR A 204 12.59 -6.02 -10.33
N LEU A 205 11.99 -5.21 -9.44
CA LEU A 205 12.67 -4.05 -8.87
C LEU A 205 13.98 -4.47 -8.19
N TRP A 206 13.89 -5.42 -7.27
CA TRP A 206 15.04 -5.91 -6.53
C TRP A 206 16.10 -6.51 -7.45
N GLY A 207 15.69 -7.37 -8.38
CA GLY A 207 16.62 -8.00 -9.33
C GLY A 207 17.37 -6.97 -10.18
N LEU A 208 16.69 -5.94 -10.68
CA LEU A 208 17.33 -4.87 -11.47
C LEU A 208 18.24 -4.01 -10.61
N LEU A 209 17.80 -3.60 -9.42
CA LEU A 209 18.62 -2.77 -8.53
C LEU A 209 19.86 -3.49 -8.03
N SER A 210 19.79 -4.80 -7.75
CA SER A 210 20.98 -5.60 -7.44
C SER A 210 21.98 -5.68 -8.59
N LEU A 211 21.53 -5.54 -9.84
CA LEU A 211 22.41 -5.54 -11.01
C LEU A 211 23.00 -4.16 -11.31
N LEU A 212 22.24 -3.09 -10.99
CA LEU A 212 22.54 -1.73 -11.43
C LEU A 212 23.11 -0.84 -10.31
N THR A 213 23.05 -1.28 -9.05
CA THR A 213 23.46 -0.52 -7.87
C THR A 213 24.30 -1.40 -6.94
N PRO A 214 25.08 -0.82 -6.01
CA PRO A 214 25.82 -1.60 -5.02
C PRO A 214 24.94 -2.15 -3.88
N ALA A 215 23.64 -1.84 -3.85
CA ALA A 215 22.75 -2.26 -2.78
C ALA A 215 22.53 -3.78 -2.77
N THR A 216 22.60 -4.35 -1.57
CA THR A 216 22.49 -5.80 -1.32
C THR A 216 21.19 -6.18 -0.62
N THR A 217 20.54 -5.21 0.02
CA THR A 217 19.27 -5.39 0.73
C THR A 217 18.18 -4.50 0.13
N PHE A 218 16.91 -4.87 0.35
CA PHE A 218 15.77 -4.07 -0.11
C PHE A 218 15.72 -2.71 0.60
N ASP A 219 16.05 -2.67 1.89
CA ASP A 219 16.07 -1.43 2.67
C ASP A 219 17.14 -0.45 2.16
N GLU A 220 18.33 -0.96 1.77
CA GLU A 220 19.36 -0.13 1.12
C GLU A 220 18.88 0.45 -0.22
N MET A 221 18.22 -0.35 -1.04
CA MET A 221 17.68 0.09 -2.34
C MET A 221 16.66 1.21 -2.17
N LEU A 222 15.83 1.08 -1.14
CA LEU A 222 14.85 2.08 -0.81
C LEU A 222 15.50 3.37 -0.31
N ALA A 223 16.48 3.27 0.59
CA ALA A 223 17.25 4.42 1.07
C ALA A 223 18.01 5.15 -0.07
N LEU A 224 18.49 4.42 -1.08
CA LEU A 224 19.06 5.02 -2.29
C LEU A 224 17.99 5.81 -3.06
N SER A 225 16.78 5.27 -3.21
CA SER A 225 15.70 5.92 -3.97
C SER A 225 15.23 7.24 -3.34
N GLU A 226 15.31 7.37 -2.01
CA GLU A 226 14.92 8.59 -1.27
C GLU A 226 15.78 9.78 -1.68
N ASN A 227 17.07 9.54 -1.89
CA ASN A 227 18.06 10.57 -2.21
C ASN A 227 18.27 10.77 -3.72
N GLY A 228 17.51 10.04 -4.55
CA GLY A 228 17.65 10.08 -6.00
C GLY A 228 16.93 11.24 -6.68
N ASP A 229 17.31 11.48 -7.92
CA ASP A 229 16.62 12.36 -8.86
C ASP A 229 16.37 11.61 -10.18
N ASN A 230 15.13 11.13 -10.34
CA ASN A 230 14.76 10.34 -11.51
C ASN A 230 14.84 11.15 -12.81
N SER A 231 14.74 12.49 -12.76
CA SER A 231 14.79 13.34 -13.94
C SER A 231 16.14 13.26 -14.66
N ARG A 232 17.19 12.80 -14.00
CA ARG A 232 18.51 12.60 -14.62
C ARG A 232 18.56 11.36 -15.50
N VAL A 233 17.76 10.34 -15.20
CA VAL A 233 17.73 9.02 -15.85
C VAL A 233 16.55 8.91 -16.83
N ASP A 234 15.40 9.45 -16.44
CA ASP A 234 14.16 9.39 -17.21
C ASP A 234 14.04 10.52 -18.21
N MET A 235 13.43 10.21 -19.36
CA MET A 235 12.95 11.23 -20.30
C MET A 235 11.59 11.72 -19.82
N LEU A 236 11.47 13.02 -19.55
CA LEU A 236 10.22 13.67 -19.17
C LEU A 236 9.53 14.28 -20.38
N VAL A 237 8.24 14.59 -20.25
CA VAL A 237 7.46 15.31 -21.27
C VAL A 237 8.10 16.65 -21.61
N GLY A 238 8.61 17.37 -20.60
CA GLY A 238 9.30 18.64 -20.78
C GLY A 238 10.59 18.52 -21.58
N ASP A 239 11.29 17.38 -21.51
CA ASP A 239 12.49 17.14 -22.31
C ASP A 239 12.17 16.99 -23.81
N ILE A 240 10.94 16.57 -24.14
CA ILE A 240 10.49 16.34 -25.53
C ILE A 240 9.84 17.61 -26.10
N TYR A 241 8.97 18.25 -25.32
CA TYR A 241 8.11 19.34 -25.79
C TYR A 241 8.54 20.73 -25.28
N GLY A 242 9.55 20.83 -24.41
CA GLY A 242 10.04 22.08 -23.81
C GLY A 242 9.08 22.74 -22.80
N SER A 243 7.86 22.21 -22.67
CA SER A 243 6.77 22.74 -21.83
C SER A 243 5.74 21.64 -21.56
N ASP A 244 4.66 21.99 -20.86
CA ASP A 244 3.50 21.11 -20.71
C ASP A 244 2.89 20.77 -22.07
N TYR A 245 2.51 19.51 -22.25
CA TYR A 245 1.76 19.09 -23.44
C TYR A 245 0.26 19.27 -23.20
N SER A 246 -0.22 20.50 -23.32
CA SER A 246 -1.59 20.90 -22.94
C SER A 246 -2.70 20.17 -23.70
N LYS A 247 -2.46 19.75 -24.96
CA LYS A 247 -3.47 19.10 -25.81
C LYS A 247 -3.97 17.76 -25.28
N LEU A 248 -3.05 16.89 -24.87
CA LEU A 248 -3.40 15.63 -24.19
C LEU A 248 -3.48 15.80 -22.69
N GLY A 249 -3.08 16.98 -22.23
CA GLY A 249 -2.89 17.19 -20.84
C GLY A 249 -1.80 16.27 -20.30
N LEU A 250 -0.54 16.59 -20.54
CA LEU A 250 0.59 16.00 -19.81
C LEU A 250 1.45 17.13 -19.23
N LYS A 251 1.77 17.07 -17.93
CA LYS A 251 2.67 18.05 -17.31
C LYS A 251 4.11 17.77 -17.78
N SER A 252 4.92 18.81 -17.88
CA SER A 252 6.34 18.74 -18.27
C SER A 252 7.16 17.83 -17.35
N THR A 253 6.78 17.70 -16.08
CA THR A 253 7.43 16.82 -15.08
C THR A 253 7.05 15.34 -15.19
N MET A 254 6.08 15.00 -16.04
CA MET A 254 5.64 13.61 -16.22
C MET A 254 6.70 12.79 -16.95
N ILE A 255 6.95 11.57 -16.48
CA ILE A 255 7.83 10.62 -17.17
C ILE A 255 7.18 10.21 -18.50
N ALA A 256 7.87 10.52 -19.60
CA ALA A 256 7.49 10.08 -20.94
C ALA A 256 8.14 8.75 -21.30
N SER A 257 9.39 8.53 -20.87
CA SER A 257 10.11 7.28 -21.08
C SER A 257 11.10 7.02 -19.94
N THR A 258 10.79 6.00 -19.13
CA THR A 258 11.69 5.50 -18.08
C THR A 258 13.03 5.10 -18.68
N PHE A 259 14.14 5.53 -18.06
CA PHE A 259 15.51 5.30 -18.54
C PHE A 259 15.79 5.89 -19.94
N GLY A 260 14.92 6.75 -20.46
CA GLY A 260 15.04 7.31 -21.80
C GLY A 260 16.29 8.17 -22.02
N LYS A 261 16.95 8.66 -20.96
CA LYS A 261 18.21 9.41 -21.06
C LYS A 261 19.45 8.52 -21.06
N VAL A 262 19.32 7.24 -20.68
CA VAL A 262 20.45 6.29 -20.57
C VAL A 262 21.02 5.96 -21.94
N PHE A 263 20.16 5.80 -22.95
CA PHE A 263 20.58 5.52 -24.31
C PHE A 263 20.53 6.78 -25.19
N LYS A 264 21.71 7.30 -25.57
CA LYS A 264 21.85 8.41 -26.51
C LYS A 264 22.65 7.96 -27.73
N LYS A 265 22.02 8.02 -28.92
CA LYS A 265 22.66 7.63 -30.19
C LYS A 265 23.87 8.53 -30.47
N GLY A 266 25.06 7.92 -30.60
CA GLY A 266 26.31 8.63 -30.88
C GLY A 266 26.94 9.37 -29.69
N GLY A 267 26.38 9.25 -28.48
CA GLY A 267 26.92 9.84 -27.26
C GLY A 267 27.87 8.90 -26.51
N ARG A 268 28.74 9.47 -25.65
CA ARG A 268 29.46 8.67 -24.65
C ARG A 268 28.46 8.08 -23.65
N LYS A 269 28.72 6.83 -23.22
CA LYS A 269 27.95 6.17 -22.15
C LYS A 269 28.02 7.05 -20.89
N GLN A 270 26.89 7.62 -20.49
CA GLN A 270 26.78 8.39 -19.25
C GLN A 270 26.72 7.43 -18.07
N THR A 271 27.34 7.84 -16.96
CA THR A 271 27.21 7.19 -15.66
C THR A 271 26.11 7.89 -14.88
N PHE A 272 25.21 7.11 -14.29
CA PHE A 272 24.13 7.60 -13.44
C PHE A 272 24.39 7.14 -12.01
N SER A 273 23.96 7.93 -11.03
CA SER A 273 24.16 7.56 -9.63
C SER A 273 23.22 6.39 -9.26
N PRO A 274 23.62 5.52 -8.32
CA PRO A 274 22.74 4.47 -7.80
C PRO A 274 21.40 4.99 -7.25
N GLU A 275 21.41 6.18 -6.65
CA GLU A 275 20.24 6.86 -6.11
C GLU A 275 19.24 7.23 -7.22
N ASP A 276 19.73 7.85 -8.30
CA ASP A 276 18.91 8.24 -9.46
C ASP A 276 18.30 7.01 -10.15
N ILE A 277 19.09 5.95 -10.32
CA ILE A 277 18.65 4.65 -10.87
C ILE A 277 17.56 4.04 -9.97
N SER A 278 17.78 4.05 -8.66
CA SER A 278 16.85 3.49 -7.68
C SER A 278 15.51 4.20 -7.69
N LYS A 279 15.51 5.54 -7.71
CA LYS A 279 14.28 6.33 -7.77
C LYS A 279 13.53 6.15 -9.08
N SER A 280 14.23 6.16 -10.22
CA SER A 280 13.62 5.93 -11.53
C SER A 280 12.95 4.56 -11.61
N LEU A 281 13.61 3.49 -11.17
CA LEU A 281 13.02 2.15 -11.19
C LEU A 281 11.87 2.00 -10.20
N LEU A 282 11.95 2.61 -9.01
CA LEU A 282 10.85 2.62 -8.05
C LEU A 282 9.59 3.26 -8.66
N TYR A 283 9.74 4.41 -9.30
CA TYR A 283 8.66 5.09 -10.02
C TYR A 283 8.14 4.28 -11.20
N ALA A 284 9.03 3.66 -11.97
CA ALA A 284 8.64 2.83 -13.12
C ALA A 284 7.74 1.67 -12.70
N MET A 285 8.13 0.92 -11.66
CA MET A 285 7.36 -0.20 -11.16
C MET A 285 6.03 0.27 -10.55
N SER A 286 6.08 1.28 -9.67
CA SER A 286 4.89 1.79 -8.98
C SER A 286 3.86 2.36 -9.96
N ASN A 287 4.28 3.18 -10.93
CA ASN A 287 3.39 3.74 -11.95
C ASN A 287 2.81 2.65 -12.85
N ASN A 288 3.61 1.65 -13.24
CA ASN A 288 3.11 0.55 -14.07
C ASN A 288 2.06 -0.28 -13.33
N ILE A 289 2.31 -0.62 -12.06
CA ILE A 289 1.36 -1.34 -11.21
C ILE A 289 0.08 -0.51 -11.02
N GLY A 290 0.21 0.78 -10.69
CA GLY A 290 -0.92 1.69 -10.53
C GLY A 290 -1.78 1.81 -11.79
N GLN A 291 -1.17 1.90 -12.97
CA GLN A 291 -1.89 1.96 -14.24
C GLN A 291 -2.65 0.66 -14.54
N ILE A 292 -2.03 -0.50 -14.32
CA ILE A 292 -2.68 -1.80 -14.53
C ILE A 292 -3.84 -1.99 -13.53
N ALA A 293 -3.63 -1.60 -12.28
CA ALA A 293 -4.67 -1.63 -11.24
C ALA A 293 -5.86 -0.74 -11.63
N TYR A 294 -5.60 0.49 -12.06
CA TYR A 294 -6.63 1.40 -12.58
C TYR A 294 -7.42 0.77 -13.75
N MET A 295 -6.74 0.24 -14.76
CA MET A 295 -7.42 -0.34 -15.93
C MET A 295 -8.32 -1.53 -15.54
N ASN A 296 -7.90 -2.36 -14.59
CA ASN A 296 -8.73 -3.46 -14.09
C ASN A 296 -9.91 -2.94 -13.27
N ALA A 297 -9.67 -1.98 -12.38
CA ALA A 297 -10.73 -1.37 -11.59
C ALA A 297 -11.79 -0.68 -12.47
N GLU A 298 -11.35 -0.04 -13.56
CA GLU A 298 -12.24 0.57 -14.55
C GLU A 298 -13.04 -0.49 -15.31
N LYS A 299 -12.38 -1.56 -15.79
CA LYS A 299 -13.04 -2.66 -16.50
C LYS A 299 -14.17 -3.31 -15.69
N TYR A 300 -13.98 -3.45 -14.38
CA TYR A 300 -14.95 -4.12 -13.50
C TYR A 300 -15.83 -3.17 -12.69
N GLY A 301 -15.74 -1.85 -12.91
CA GLY A 301 -16.57 -0.87 -12.20
C GLY A 301 -16.30 -0.83 -10.69
N LEU A 302 -15.05 -1.03 -10.27
CA LEU A 302 -14.65 -1.07 -8.86
C LEU A 302 -13.99 0.25 -8.47
N ASP A 303 -14.44 0.84 -7.36
CA ASP A 303 -13.91 2.13 -6.88
C ASP A 303 -12.86 1.98 -5.79
N ARG A 304 -12.85 0.83 -5.10
CA ARG A 304 -11.92 0.51 -4.01
C ARG A 304 -10.84 -0.44 -4.49
N ILE A 305 -9.59 -0.01 -4.40
CA ILE A 305 -8.41 -0.77 -4.82
C ILE A 305 -7.49 -0.94 -3.60
N TYR A 306 -7.49 -2.13 -3.02
CA TYR A 306 -6.57 -2.50 -1.95
C TYR A 306 -5.23 -2.90 -2.52
N PHE A 307 -4.15 -2.29 -2.02
CA PHE A 307 -2.79 -2.69 -2.31
C PHE A 307 -2.24 -3.50 -1.13
N GLY A 308 -1.90 -4.75 -1.41
CA GLY A 308 -1.37 -5.71 -0.44
C GLY A 308 0.06 -6.16 -0.78
N GLY A 309 0.66 -6.95 0.11
CA GLY A 309 1.91 -7.65 -0.13
C GLY A 309 3.19 -6.90 0.28
N CYS A 310 4.28 -7.65 0.39
CA CYS A 310 5.52 -7.19 1.02
C CYS A 310 6.33 -6.16 0.21
N PHE A 311 5.91 -5.79 -1.00
CA PHE A 311 6.57 -4.72 -1.75
C PHE A 311 6.37 -3.34 -1.10
N ILE A 312 5.25 -3.18 -0.39
CA ILE A 312 4.84 -1.93 0.26
C ILE A 312 5.35 -1.88 1.71
N ARG A 313 6.00 -2.96 2.18
CA ARG A 313 6.21 -3.29 3.59
C ARG A 313 6.82 -2.15 4.39
N GLU A 314 6.03 -1.57 5.28
CA GLU A 314 6.54 -0.70 6.34
C GLU A 314 7.54 -1.46 7.23
N GLY A 315 8.77 -0.95 7.32
CA GLY A 315 9.67 -1.38 8.39
C GLY A 315 9.28 -0.70 9.69
N ASP A 316 8.63 -1.41 10.64
CA ASP A 316 8.46 -1.16 12.10
C ASP A 316 8.40 0.29 12.68
N ARG A 317 8.19 1.33 11.86
CA ARG A 317 8.27 2.74 12.27
C ARG A 317 7.14 3.59 11.72
N MET A 318 5.91 3.09 11.85
CA MET A 318 4.67 3.84 11.55
C MET A 318 4.62 5.21 12.28
N GLU A 319 5.17 5.30 13.50
CA GLU A 319 5.20 6.55 14.27
C GLU A 319 6.01 7.67 13.57
N LEU A 320 6.90 7.31 12.65
CA LEU A 320 7.73 8.27 11.90
C LEU A 320 7.18 8.60 10.51
N LEU A 321 6.06 8.02 10.07
CA LEU A 321 5.41 8.40 8.80
C LEU A 321 4.77 9.80 8.88
N MET A 322 4.36 10.22 10.08
CA MET A 322 3.77 11.54 10.33
C MET A 322 4.80 12.68 10.38
N VAL A 323 6.08 12.38 10.64
CA VAL A 323 7.12 13.40 10.90
C VAL A 323 8.13 13.51 9.76
N ARG A 324 8.23 12.49 8.89
CA ARG A 324 9.28 12.39 7.89
C ARG A 324 8.74 11.91 6.55
N SER A 325 8.52 12.87 5.65
CA SER A 325 8.03 12.65 4.27
C SER A 325 9.08 12.05 3.33
N ASP A 326 10.18 11.51 3.86
CA ASP A 326 11.39 11.13 3.12
C ASP A 326 11.71 9.62 3.21
N THR A 327 10.80 8.79 3.71
CA THR A 327 10.96 7.33 3.61
C THR A 327 10.49 6.81 2.24
N GLY A 328 11.24 5.92 1.60
CA GLY A 328 10.93 5.45 0.24
C GLY A 328 9.66 4.57 0.17
N HIS A 329 9.19 4.08 1.32
CA HIS A 329 7.88 3.44 1.46
C HIS A 329 6.76 4.44 1.22
N ALA A 330 6.86 5.63 1.83
CA ALA A 330 5.95 6.74 1.56
C ALA A 330 5.98 7.13 0.08
N ALA A 331 7.14 7.08 -0.59
CA ALA A 331 7.24 7.34 -2.03
C ALA A 331 6.46 6.31 -2.86
N THR A 332 6.49 5.02 -2.49
CA THR A 332 5.74 3.95 -3.18
C THR A 332 4.24 4.14 -3.03
N ILE A 333 3.76 4.29 -1.79
CA ILE A 333 2.33 4.47 -1.47
C ILE A 333 1.82 5.76 -2.09
N ALA A 334 2.57 6.86 -1.98
CA ALA A 334 2.23 8.13 -2.60
C ALA A 334 2.14 7.99 -4.11
N THR A 335 3.11 7.33 -4.76
CA THR A 335 3.09 7.11 -6.22
C THR A 335 1.89 6.29 -6.66
N LEU A 336 1.57 5.19 -5.95
CA LEU A 336 0.41 4.35 -6.26
C LEU A 336 -0.90 5.12 -6.09
N SER A 337 -1.07 5.82 -4.97
CA SER A 337 -2.26 6.63 -4.68
C SER A 337 -2.45 7.72 -5.70
N TYR A 338 -1.35 8.41 -5.99
CA TYR A 338 -1.29 9.46 -6.98
C TYR A 338 -1.69 8.91 -8.36
N ALA A 339 -1.13 7.77 -8.79
CA ALA A 339 -1.44 7.15 -10.07
C ALA A 339 -2.91 6.76 -10.20
N ILE A 340 -3.48 6.11 -9.18
CA ILE A 340 -4.91 5.74 -9.17
C ILE A 340 -5.79 6.98 -9.28
N ARG A 341 -5.53 8.00 -8.47
CA ARG A 341 -6.35 9.22 -8.45
C ARG A 341 -6.22 10.01 -9.75
N PHE A 342 -5.02 10.04 -10.33
CA PHE A 342 -4.76 10.68 -11.61
C PHE A 342 -5.55 10.04 -12.76
N TRP A 343 -5.38 8.73 -12.95
CA TRP A 343 -6.02 8.04 -14.08
C TRP A 343 -7.54 7.97 -13.93
N SER A 344 -8.03 7.83 -12.70
CA SER A 344 -9.47 7.83 -12.40
C SER A 344 -10.11 9.21 -12.33
N LYS A 345 -9.33 10.30 -12.39
CA LYS A 345 -9.82 11.67 -12.14
C LYS A 345 -10.53 11.79 -10.77
N GLY A 346 -10.04 11.07 -9.78
CA GLY A 346 -10.59 11.07 -8.41
C GLY A 346 -11.78 10.14 -8.16
N THR A 347 -12.24 9.37 -9.16
CA THR A 347 -13.38 8.45 -8.95
C THR A 347 -13.00 7.16 -8.22
N LYS A 348 -11.70 6.80 -8.18
CA LYS A 348 -11.20 5.58 -7.55
C LYS A 348 -10.24 5.88 -6.43
N ARG A 349 -10.21 5.00 -5.43
CA ARG A 349 -9.41 5.14 -4.21
C ARG A 349 -8.42 3.99 -4.08
N ALA A 350 -7.16 4.35 -3.88
CA ALA A 350 -6.14 3.44 -3.40
C ALA A 350 -6.26 3.29 -1.89
N LEU A 351 -6.33 2.05 -1.41
CA LEU A 351 -6.44 1.68 0.00
C LEU A 351 -5.23 0.83 0.35
N PHE A 352 -4.67 1.05 1.53
CA PHE A 352 -3.51 0.33 2.06
C PHE A 352 -3.87 -0.26 3.42
N LEU A 353 -3.05 -1.22 3.84
CA LEU A 353 -3.23 -1.97 5.07
C LEU A 353 -1.96 -1.82 5.90
N ARG A 354 -2.07 -1.82 7.22
CA ARG A 354 -0.91 -1.82 8.13
C ARG A 354 -0.25 -3.18 8.21
N HIS A 355 -1.00 -4.24 7.91
CA HIS A 355 -0.55 -5.61 7.91
C HIS A 355 -0.69 -6.25 6.51
N GLU A 356 -0.36 -5.49 5.48
CA GLU A 356 -0.43 -5.86 4.06
C GLU A 356 0.33 -7.14 3.71
N GLY A 357 1.43 -7.43 4.43
CA GLY A 357 2.27 -8.61 4.24
C GLY A 357 1.71 -9.89 4.89
N PHE A 358 0.68 -9.79 5.74
CA PHE A 358 0.21 -10.89 6.57
C PHE A 358 -1.13 -11.49 6.16
N LEU A 359 -1.78 -10.97 5.11
CA LEU A 359 -3.07 -11.44 4.62
C LEU A 359 -3.12 -12.98 4.45
N GLY A 360 -2.13 -13.55 3.79
CA GLY A 360 -2.06 -15.00 3.58
C GLY A 360 -1.96 -15.80 4.88
N SER A 361 -1.16 -15.37 5.85
CA SER A 361 -1.03 -16.03 7.17
C SER A 361 -2.33 -15.98 7.95
N ILE A 362 -2.97 -14.82 7.95
CA ILE A 362 -4.21 -14.59 8.68
C ILE A 362 -5.31 -15.45 8.08
N GLY A 363 -5.45 -15.48 6.75
CA GLY A 363 -6.43 -16.37 6.12
C GLY A 363 -6.14 -17.85 6.33
N ALA A 364 -4.88 -18.28 6.30
CA ALA A 364 -4.52 -19.66 6.61
C ALA A 364 -4.84 -20.03 8.07
N TRP A 365 -4.69 -19.09 8.99
CA TRP A 365 -5.06 -19.24 10.39
C TRP A 365 -6.57 -19.35 10.60
N ILE A 366 -7.37 -18.44 10.02
CA ILE A 366 -8.83 -18.43 10.13
C ILE A 366 -9.41 -19.75 9.62
N ARG A 367 -8.92 -20.24 8.48
CA ARG A 367 -9.38 -21.51 7.89
C ARG A 367 -9.13 -22.73 8.78
N ASN A 368 -8.09 -22.69 9.63
CA ASN A 368 -7.88 -23.75 10.61
C ASN A 368 -8.94 -23.74 11.71
N ILE A 369 -9.35 -22.56 12.18
CA ILE A 369 -10.38 -22.40 13.23
C ILE A 369 -11.72 -22.93 12.72
N ASP A 370 -12.15 -22.53 11.52
CA ASP A 370 -13.43 -22.96 10.93
C ASP A 370 -13.52 -24.49 10.77
N THR A 371 -12.38 -25.15 10.53
CA THR A 371 -12.33 -26.61 10.37
C THR A 371 -12.53 -27.36 11.70
N GLU A 372 -12.22 -26.74 12.84
CA GLU A 372 -12.42 -27.37 14.15
C GLU A 372 -13.87 -27.29 14.63
N GLU A 373 -14.60 -26.22 14.29
CA GLU A 373 -16.03 -26.09 14.62
C GLU A 373 -16.93 -27.04 13.80
N GLY A 374 -16.54 -27.35 12.56
CA GLY A 374 -17.30 -28.25 11.67
C GLY A 374 -17.20 -29.74 11.99
N ASN A 375 -16.19 -30.17 12.77
CA ASN A 375 -15.99 -31.57 13.17
C ASN A 375 -16.51 -31.88 14.59
N GLY A 376 -17.22 -30.94 15.22
CA GLY A 376 -17.76 -31.05 16.58
C GLY A 376 -19.19 -31.58 16.71
N ASN A 377 -19.78 -32.15 15.65
CA ASN A 377 -21.15 -32.70 15.67
C ASN A 377 -21.20 -34.20 15.37
#